data_AF-A0A832N585-F1
#
_entry.id   AF-A0A832N585-F1
#
_cell.length_a   1.000
_cell.length_b   1.000
_cell.length_c   1.000
_cell.angle_alpha   90.00
_cell.angle_beta   90.00
_cell.angle_gamma   90.00
#
_symmetry.space_group_name_H-M   'P 1'
#
loop_
_entity.id
_entity.type
_entity.pdbx_description
1 polymer ?
#
loop_
_entity_poly.entity_id
_entity_poly.type
_entity_poly.pdbx_seq_one_letter_code
_entity_poly.pdbx_strand_id
1 'polypeptide(L)'
;PTLGRLLRARLETLIPHSYGRLADLARRFREPVKKRFKTMSQRRHFWEDIIEGPVAEMVYSNRDAEAEQALQKAIEQAGSEQLAKGEVYLVGAGPGDPDLLTFRALRLMQMADVVLYDRLVSPQILDLVRREAEQIYVGKKRAYHAVRQEEINQLLVDLAKQGKRVLRLKGGDPFIFGRGGEEISGLADEGIPFQVVPGVTAAAGCASYAGIPLTHRDYAQSVMFVTGQLKDGTVDLQWQALAQPRQTVVVYMGLAGLEIICNKLIEHGVSPDMQAALVQQGTTVSQRVFTGTLSNLSQLVSEHEVRAPTLLIIGEVVQLHERFGWYQPTADS
;
A
#
# COMPACT_ATOMS: atom_id res chain seq x y z
N PRO A 1 -33.49 -2.01 -9.49
CA PRO A 1 -33.86 -0.72 -10.15
C PRO A 1 -33.21 0.52 -9.51
N THR A 2 -33.34 0.73 -8.19
CA THR A 2 -32.82 1.92 -7.50
C THR A 2 -31.29 2.05 -7.54
N LEU A 3 -30.56 0.95 -7.29
CA LEU A 3 -29.09 0.91 -7.38
C LEU A 3 -28.60 1.24 -8.81
N GLY A 4 -29.25 0.67 -9.83
CA GLY A 4 -28.90 0.94 -11.23
C GLY A 4 -29.09 2.42 -11.61
N ARG A 5 -30.14 3.06 -11.12
CA ARG A 5 -30.36 4.52 -11.31
C ARG A 5 -29.26 5.34 -10.63
N LEU A 6 -28.87 4.98 -9.41
CA LEU A 6 -27.81 5.66 -8.66
C LEU A 6 -26.45 5.53 -9.37
N LEU A 7 -26.11 4.33 -9.85
CA LEU A 7 -24.88 4.10 -10.61
C LEU A 7 -24.87 4.89 -11.92
N ARG A 8 -25.98 4.88 -12.67
CA ARG A 8 -26.11 5.65 -13.91
C ARG A 8 -25.94 7.15 -13.67
N ALA A 9 -26.61 7.70 -12.65
CA ALA A 9 -26.46 9.11 -12.28
C ALA A 9 -25.01 9.47 -11.92
N ARG A 10 -24.31 8.61 -11.16
CA ARG A 10 -22.87 8.82 -10.87
C ARG A 10 -22.01 8.76 -12.13
N LEU A 11 -22.24 7.80 -13.02
CA LEU A 11 -21.49 7.69 -14.27
C LEU A 11 -21.72 8.90 -15.18
N GLU A 12 -22.96 9.37 -15.31
CA GLU A 12 -23.30 10.57 -16.10
C GLU A 12 -22.65 11.84 -15.53
N THR A 13 -22.39 11.91 -14.22
CA THR A 13 -21.60 13.01 -13.63
C THR A 13 -20.09 12.89 -13.85
N LEU A 14 -19.57 11.68 -14.02
CA LEU A 14 -18.14 11.41 -14.16
C LEU A 14 -17.67 11.40 -15.63
N ILE A 15 -18.57 11.12 -16.57
CA ILE A 15 -18.27 11.04 -18.01
C ILE A 15 -19.01 12.17 -18.74
N PRO A 16 -18.37 13.33 -18.93
CA PRO A 16 -18.90 14.42 -19.74
C PRO A 16 -19.34 13.96 -21.14
N HIS A 17 -20.43 14.53 -21.65
CA HIS A 17 -20.90 14.29 -23.02
C HIS A 17 -19.83 14.59 -24.10
N SER A 18 -18.87 15.46 -23.79
CA SER A 18 -17.74 15.83 -24.63
C SER A 18 -16.71 14.71 -24.82
N TYR A 19 -16.74 13.62 -24.03
CA TYR A 19 -15.86 12.46 -24.20
C TYR A 19 -15.99 11.83 -25.59
N GLY A 20 -17.17 11.87 -26.22
CA GLY A 20 -17.34 11.38 -27.59
C GLY A 20 -16.44 12.09 -28.60
N ARG A 21 -16.29 13.42 -28.47
CA ARG A 21 -15.40 14.21 -29.32
C ARG A 21 -13.92 13.91 -29.05
N LEU A 22 -13.55 13.70 -27.79
CA LEU A 22 -12.19 13.31 -27.44
C LEU A 22 -11.85 11.94 -28.06
N ALA A 23 -12.80 10.99 -28.04
CA ALA A 23 -12.65 9.70 -28.68
C ALA A 23 -12.50 9.82 -30.21
N ASP A 24 -13.26 10.71 -30.86
CA ASP A 24 -13.14 10.99 -32.29
C ASP A 24 -11.79 11.64 -32.65
N LEU A 25 -11.32 12.58 -31.84
CA LEU A 25 -9.99 13.17 -31.99
C LEU A 25 -8.92 12.07 -31.87
N ALA A 26 -8.99 11.24 -30.84
CA ALA A 26 -8.05 10.13 -30.63
C ALA A 26 -8.06 9.14 -31.82
N ARG A 27 -9.25 8.84 -32.36
CA ARG A 27 -9.41 7.97 -33.55
C ARG A 27 -8.70 8.52 -34.77
N ARG A 28 -8.80 9.83 -35.05
CA ARG A 28 -8.13 10.47 -36.21
C ARG A 28 -6.60 10.43 -36.09
N PHE A 29 -6.08 10.59 -34.88
CA PHE A 29 -4.64 10.63 -34.61
C PHE A 29 -4.01 9.27 -34.30
N ARG A 30 -4.79 8.18 -34.35
CA ARG A 30 -4.31 6.81 -34.10
C ARG A 30 -3.16 6.39 -35.01
N GLU A 31 -3.27 6.62 -36.30
CA GLU A 31 -2.24 6.25 -37.28
C GLU A 31 -0.97 7.13 -37.18
N PRO A 32 -1.06 8.47 -37.06
CA PRO A 32 0.09 9.32 -36.75
C PRO A 32 0.88 8.86 -35.50
N VAL A 33 0.17 8.60 -34.40
CA VAL A 33 0.77 8.10 -33.15
C VAL A 33 1.43 6.73 -33.38
N LYS A 34 0.79 5.84 -34.14
CA LYS A 34 1.34 4.52 -34.47
C LYS A 34 2.60 4.57 -35.33
N LYS A 35 2.70 5.53 -36.25
CA LYS A 35 3.92 5.77 -37.04
C LYS A 35 5.06 6.32 -36.18
N ARG A 36 4.74 7.17 -35.19
CA ARG A 36 5.74 7.83 -34.33
C ARG A 36 6.31 6.94 -33.23
N PHE A 37 5.45 6.14 -32.58
CA PHE A 37 5.81 5.32 -31.43
C PHE A 37 5.79 3.84 -31.78
N LYS A 38 6.94 3.17 -31.61
CA LYS A 38 7.13 1.79 -32.08
C LYS A 38 6.49 0.77 -31.15
N THR A 39 6.57 0.98 -29.84
CA THR A 39 6.07 0.01 -28.86
C THR A 39 4.63 0.30 -28.45
N MET A 40 3.90 -0.74 -28.02
CA MET A 40 2.56 -0.57 -27.44
C MET A 40 2.60 0.25 -26.15
N SER A 41 3.66 0.08 -25.34
CA SER A 41 3.89 0.86 -24.12
C SER A 41 3.93 2.36 -24.43
N GLN A 42 4.82 2.79 -25.34
CA GLN A 42 4.95 4.22 -25.72
C GLN A 42 3.64 4.82 -26.22
N ARG A 43 2.89 4.08 -27.05
CA ARG A 43 1.57 4.53 -27.54
C ARG A 43 0.56 4.72 -26.41
N ARG A 44 0.55 3.81 -25.43
CA ARG A 44 -0.36 3.88 -24.28
C ARG A 44 -0.03 5.09 -23.40
N HIS A 45 1.24 5.24 -23.02
CA HIS A 45 1.72 6.36 -22.22
C HIS A 45 1.34 7.70 -22.86
N PHE A 46 1.61 7.83 -24.15
CA PHE A 46 1.24 9.03 -24.91
C PHE A 46 -0.28 9.30 -24.85
N TRP A 47 -1.12 8.29 -25.06
CA TRP A 47 -2.57 8.48 -25.02
C TRP A 47 -3.10 8.84 -23.63
N GLU A 48 -2.55 8.22 -22.57
CA GLU A 48 -2.91 8.56 -21.19
C GLU A 48 -2.56 10.02 -20.87
N ASP A 49 -1.35 10.47 -21.22
CA ASP A 49 -0.92 11.86 -21.01
C ASP A 49 -1.80 12.86 -21.78
N ILE A 50 -2.27 12.48 -22.98
CA ILE A 50 -3.16 13.32 -23.80
C ILE A 50 -4.59 13.36 -23.23
N ILE A 51 -5.12 12.22 -22.81
CA ILE A 51 -6.51 12.07 -22.33
C ILE A 51 -6.69 12.64 -20.92
N GLU A 52 -5.65 12.61 -20.09
CA GLU A 52 -5.67 13.21 -18.75
C GLU A 52 -5.06 14.63 -18.73
N GLY A 53 -4.57 15.12 -19.88
CA GLY A 53 -3.81 16.34 -19.99
C GLY A 53 -4.55 17.53 -20.61
N PRO A 54 -3.81 18.61 -20.93
CA PRO A 54 -4.38 19.85 -21.45
C PRO A 54 -5.17 19.69 -22.75
N VAL A 55 -4.88 18.67 -23.57
CA VAL A 55 -5.61 18.41 -24.82
C VAL A 55 -7.05 18.01 -24.54
N ALA A 56 -7.28 17.14 -23.54
CA ALA A 56 -8.62 16.75 -23.13
C ALA A 56 -9.43 17.94 -22.61
N GLU A 57 -8.83 18.80 -21.78
CA GLU A 57 -9.47 20.02 -21.28
C GLU A 57 -9.88 20.99 -22.39
N MET A 58 -9.07 21.11 -23.45
CA MET A 58 -9.42 21.92 -24.63
C MET A 58 -10.66 21.35 -25.35
N VAL A 59 -10.75 20.02 -25.51
CA VAL A 59 -11.94 19.37 -26.09
C VAL A 59 -13.17 19.55 -25.20
N TYR A 60 -13.02 19.43 -23.88
CA TYR A 60 -14.12 19.65 -22.93
C TYR A 60 -14.62 21.10 -22.97
N SER A 61 -13.73 22.05 -23.27
CA SER A 61 -14.03 23.48 -23.38
C SER A 61 -14.45 23.93 -24.79
N ASN A 62 -14.79 23.02 -25.71
CA ASN A 62 -15.17 23.30 -27.10
C ASN A 62 -14.08 23.96 -27.99
N ARG A 63 -12.80 23.80 -27.63
CA ARG A 63 -11.66 24.34 -28.38
C ARG A 63 -11.02 23.28 -29.28
N ASP A 64 -11.84 22.68 -30.15
CA ASP A 64 -11.47 21.47 -30.89
C ASP A 64 -10.27 21.67 -31.85
N ALA A 65 -10.18 22.82 -32.53
CA ALA A 65 -9.07 23.13 -33.42
C ALA A 65 -7.73 23.32 -32.67
N GLU A 66 -7.78 23.92 -31.48
CA GLU A 66 -6.61 24.12 -30.63
C GLU A 66 -6.13 22.79 -30.02
N ALA A 67 -7.08 21.94 -29.60
CA ALA A 67 -6.80 20.59 -29.13
C ALA A 67 -6.08 19.76 -30.22
N GLU A 68 -6.53 19.87 -31.47
CA GLU A 68 -5.94 19.20 -32.62
C GLU A 68 -4.50 19.66 -32.90
N GLN A 69 -4.26 20.97 -32.88
CA GLN A 69 -2.91 21.52 -33.02
C GLN A 69 -1.99 21.13 -31.87
N ALA A 70 -2.49 21.17 -30.63
CA ALA A 70 -1.75 20.77 -29.44
C ALA A 70 -1.37 19.28 -29.48
N LEU A 71 -2.29 18.42 -29.93
CA LEU A 71 -2.04 16.99 -30.11
C LEU A 71 -0.99 16.72 -31.18
N GLN A 72 -1.10 17.38 -32.35
CA GLN A 72 -0.11 17.26 -33.41
C GLN A 72 1.28 17.68 -32.93
N LYS A 73 1.36 18.82 -32.24
CA LYS A 73 2.59 19.31 -31.63
C LYS A 73 3.15 18.34 -30.59
N ALA A 74 2.30 17.73 -29.76
CA ALA A 74 2.71 16.72 -28.79
C ALA A 74 3.31 15.48 -29.47
N ILE A 75 2.76 15.02 -30.60
CA ILE A 75 3.32 13.90 -31.39
C ILE A 75 4.71 14.26 -31.94
N GLU A 76 4.87 15.48 -32.43
CA GLU A 76 6.14 15.96 -33.01
C GLU A 76 7.22 16.13 -31.93
N GLN A 77 6.86 16.75 -30.80
CA GLN A 77 7.77 17.11 -29.71
C GLN A 77 8.09 15.96 -28.75
N ALA A 78 7.25 14.92 -28.70
CA ALA A 78 7.47 13.77 -27.83
C ALA A 78 8.77 13.05 -28.20
N GLY A 79 9.87 13.35 -27.50
CA GLY A 79 11.15 12.68 -27.69
C GLY A 79 10.97 11.17 -27.51
N SER A 80 11.40 10.37 -28.50
CA SER A 80 11.30 8.91 -28.41
C SER A 80 12.04 8.34 -27.20
N GLU A 81 13.06 9.04 -26.71
CA GLU A 81 13.85 8.68 -25.52
C GLU A 81 13.16 9.05 -24.20
N GLN A 82 12.38 10.13 -24.17
CA GLN A 82 11.68 10.61 -22.97
C GLN A 82 10.52 9.69 -22.59
N LEU A 83 9.87 9.09 -23.60
CA LEU A 83 8.85 8.04 -23.45
C LEU A 83 9.44 6.61 -23.44
N ALA A 84 10.76 6.46 -23.53
CA ALA A 84 11.43 5.15 -23.49
C ALA A 84 11.89 4.75 -22.09
N LYS A 85 12.07 5.71 -21.17
CA LYS A 85 12.43 5.40 -19.79
C LYS A 85 11.18 5.04 -19.00
N GLY A 86 11.13 3.81 -18.49
CA GLY A 86 10.11 3.40 -17.55
C GLY A 86 10.30 4.10 -16.21
N GLU A 87 9.30 3.98 -15.36
CA GLU A 87 9.32 4.57 -14.02
C GLU A 87 8.81 3.54 -13.02
N VAL A 88 9.23 3.70 -11.76
CA VAL A 88 8.81 2.82 -10.68
C VAL A 88 7.92 3.57 -9.69
N TYR A 89 6.76 3.00 -9.38
CA TYR A 89 5.86 3.46 -8.35
C TYR A 89 6.00 2.57 -7.12
N LEU A 90 6.51 3.12 -6.03
CA LEU A 90 6.55 2.45 -4.74
C LEU A 90 5.32 2.84 -3.92
N VAL A 91 4.33 1.95 -3.82
CA VAL A 91 2.99 2.31 -3.33
C VAL A 91 2.60 1.50 -2.11
N GLY A 92 2.18 2.20 -1.05
CA GLY A 92 1.57 1.60 0.12
C GLY A 92 0.13 1.17 -0.15
N ALA A 93 -0.15 -0.11 0.02
CA ALA A 93 -1.46 -0.73 -0.17
C ALA A 93 -2.38 -0.53 1.05
N GLY A 94 -1.85 -0.08 2.19
CA GLY A 94 -2.61 -0.08 3.43
C GLY A 94 -2.62 -1.46 4.12
N PRO A 95 -3.30 -1.58 5.27
CA PRO A 95 -3.25 -2.78 6.12
C PRO A 95 -4.10 -3.96 5.61
N GLY A 96 -4.99 -3.74 4.65
CA GLY A 96 -5.77 -4.80 3.99
C GLY A 96 -7.09 -4.34 3.39
N ASP A 97 -7.77 -3.39 4.03
CA ASP A 97 -9.03 -2.80 3.56
C ASP A 97 -8.78 -1.94 2.30
N PRO A 98 -9.43 -2.24 1.16
CA PRO A 98 -9.30 -1.45 -0.06
C PRO A 98 -9.69 0.03 0.10
N ASP A 99 -10.61 0.35 1.02
CA ASP A 99 -11.06 1.73 1.25
C ASP A 99 -9.99 2.58 1.98
N LEU A 100 -8.93 1.95 2.48
CA LEU A 100 -7.77 2.63 3.05
C LEU A 100 -6.66 2.93 2.03
N LEU A 101 -6.88 2.58 0.75
CA LEU A 101 -6.00 3.03 -0.32
C LEU A 101 -6.10 4.54 -0.49
N THR A 102 -4.96 5.19 -0.73
CA THR A 102 -4.98 6.59 -1.11
C THR A 102 -5.46 6.74 -2.55
N PHE A 103 -6.11 7.86 -2.88
CA PHE A 103 -6.48 8.14 -4.27
C PHE A 103 -5.29 8.15 -5.23
N ARG A 104 -4.10 8.54 -4.74
CA ARG A 104 -2.87 8.48 -5.54
C ARG A 104 -2.45 7.03 -5.80
N ALA A 105 -2.53 6.15 -4.82
CA ALA A 105 -2.25 4.72 -4.99
C ALA A 105 -3.15 4.11 -6.06
N LEU A 106 -4.47 4.32 -5.95
CA LEU A 106 -5.44 3.80 -6.90
C LEU A 106 -5.19 4.30 -8.34
N ARG A 107 -4.86 5.59 -8.52
CA ARG A 107 -4.50 6.13 -9.84
C ARG A 107 -3.28 5.41 -10.43
N LEU A 108 -2.20 5.27 -9.67
CA LEU A 108 -0.99 4.60 -10.17
C LEU A 108 -1.21 3.09 -10.42
N MET A 109 -2.07 2.44 -9.64
CA MET A 109 -2.51 1.06 -9.87
C MET A 109 -3.23 0.86 -11.21
N GLN A 110 -3.94 1.89 -11.67
CA GLN A 110 -4.62 1.87 -12.98
C GLN A 110 -3.67 2.18 -14.14
N MET A 111 -2.54 2.85 -13.90
CA MET A 111 -1.56 3.22 -14.94
C MET A 111 -0.43 2.19 -15.13
N ALA A 112 -0.27 1.25 -14.20
CA ALA A 112 0.85 0.31 -14.24
C ALA A 112 0.76 -0.66 -15.43
N ASP A 113 1.92 -0.98 -16.01
CA ASP A 113 2.07 -2.05 -16.98
C ASP A 113 2.37 -3.40 -16.30
N VAL A 114 3.09 -3.33 -15.18
CA VAL A 114 3.50 -4.50 -14.40
C VAL A 114 3.41 -4.18 -12.91
N VAL A 115 2.93 -5.12 -12.11
CA VAL A 115 2.73 -5.00 -10.67
C VAL A 115 3.51 -6.07 -9.93
N LEU A 116 4.48 -5.64 -9.12
CA LEU A 116 5.21 -6.48 -8.18
C LEU A 116 4.57 -6.36 -6.79
N TYR A 117 4.00 -7.46 -6.30
CA TYR A 117 3.31 -7.50 -5.01
C TYR A 117 3.81 -8.64 -4.13
N ASP A 118 3.63 -8.49 -2.82
CA ASP A 118 3.97 -9.52 -1.84
C ASP A 118 2.73 -10.02 -1.09
N ARG A 119 2.95 -10.96 -0.17
CA ARG A 119 1.90 -11.67 0.58
C ARG A 119 1.00 -10.74 1.40
N LEU A 120 1.46 -9.54 1.76
CA LEU A 120 0.70 -8.64 2.64
C LEU A 120 -0.32 -7.79 1.89
N VAL A 121 -0.29 -7.80 0.56
CA VAL A 121 -1.31 -7.14 -0.27
C VAL A 121 -2.53 -8.07 -0.35
N SER A 122 -3.71 -7.55 -0.01
CA SER A 122 -4.95 -8.34 -0.04
C SER A 122 -5.42 -8.60 -1.48
N PRO A 123 -6.11 -9.72 -1.74
CA PRO A 123 -6.70 -9.99 -3.05
C PRO A 123 -7.63 -8.87 -3.53
N GLN A 124 -8.43 -8.30 -2.62
CA GLN A 124 -9.36 -7.21 -2.94
C GLN A 124 -8.64 -5.95 -3.44
N ILE A 125 -7.43 -5.69 -2.95
CA ILE A 125 -6.59 -4.59 -3.46
C ILE A 125 -6.02 -4.95 -4.83
N LEU A 126 -5.61 -6.19 -5.06
CA LEU A 126 -5.11 -6.64 -6.36
C LEU A 126 -6.20 -6.59 -7.45
N ASP A 127 -7.46 -6.79 -7.09
CA ASP A 127 -8.60 -6.63 -8.01
C ASP A 127 -8.79 -5.19 -8.51
N LEU A 128 -8.22 -4.21 -7.79
CA LEU A 128 -8.19 -2.79 -8.18
C LEU A 128 -6.99 -2.43 -9.06
N VAL A 129 -6.11 -3.39 -9.37
CA VAL A 129 -5.04 -3.19 -10.37
C VAL A 129 -5.66 -3.22 -11.76
N ARG A 130 -5.06 -2.47 -12.69
CA ARG A 130 -5.42 -2.52 -14.11
C ARG A 130 -5.45 -3.97 -14.62
N ARG A 131 -6.55 -4.35 -15.29
CA ARG A 131 -6.80 -5.74 -15.73
C ARG A 131 -5.73 -6.32 -16.65
N GLU A 132 -5.13 -5.51 -17.52
CA GLU A 132 -4.10 -5.98 -18.44
C GLU A 132 -2.67 -5.83 -17.91
N ALA A 133 -2.50 -5.36 -16.66
CA ALA A 133 -1.18 -5.28 -16.05
C ALA A 133 -0.67 -6.69 -15.70
N GLU A 134 0.60 -6.94 -16.03
CA GLU A 134 1.28 -8.18 -15.66
C GLU A 134 1.47 -8.21 -14.14
N GLN A 135 1.01 -9.25 -13.45
CA GLN A 135 1.15 -9.36 -11.99
C GLN A 135 2.24 -10.37 -11.62
N ILE A 136 3.27 -9.89 -10.91
CA ILE A 136 4.43 -10.68 -10.47
C ILE A 136 4.42 -10.76 -8.94
N TYR A 137 4.26 -11.97 -8.42
CA TYR A 137 4.34 -12.22 -6.98
C TYR A 137 5.81 -12.36 -6.54
N VAL A 138 6.25 -11.50 -5.63
CA VAL A 138 7.64 -11.46 -5.09
C VAL A 138 7.75 -11.86 -3.62
N GLY A 139 6.67 -12.38 -3.02
CA GLY A 139 6.64 -12.77 -1.61
C GLY A 139 7.25 -14.15 -1.32
N LYS A 140 7.61 -14.40 -0.05
CA LYS A 140 8.10 -15.71 0.42
C LYS A 140 6.97 -16.75 0.42
N LYS A 141 6.96 -17.69 -0.53
CA LYS A 141 6.19 -18.95 -0.38
C LYS A 141 7.05 -19.90 0.46
N ARG A 142 6.51 -20.42 1.58
CA ARG A 142 7.19 -21.31 2.55
C ARG A 142 7.82 -22.58 1.97
N ALA A 143 7.64 -22.89 0.68
CA ALA A 143 8.15 -24.07 -0.01
C ALA A 143 9.00 -23.80 -1.27
N TYR A 144 9.21 -22.53 -1.65
CA TYR A 144 10.00 -22.18 -2.82
C TYR A 144 11.03 -21.11 -2.46
N HIS A 145 12.26 -21.29 -2.96
CA HIS A 145 13.39 -20.39 -2.82
C HIS A 145 12.93 -18.93 -2.79
N ALA A 146 13.09 -18.30 -1.62
CA ALA A 146 12.71 -16.91 -1.44
C ALA A 146 13.49 -16.04 -2.44
N VAL A 147 12.78 -15.20 -3.20
CA VAL A 147 13.44 -14.16 -4.01
C VAL A 147 14.18 -13.25 -3.02
N ARG A 148 15.51 -13.17 -3.17
CA ARG A 148 16.31 -12.31 -2.30
C ARG A 148 15.95 -10.85 -2.58
N GLN A 149 16.12 -9.97 -1.59
CA GLN A 149 15.78 -8.55 -1.77
C GLN A 149 16.51 -7.94 -2.97
N GLU A 150 17.77 -8.31 -3.17
CA GLU A 150 18.59 -7.92 -4.32
C GLU A 150 17.96 -8.33 -5.66
N GLU A 151 17.34 -9.51 -5.73
CA GLU A 151 16.67 -9.99 -6.93
C GLU A 151 15.37 -9.19 -7.21
N ILE A 152 14.65 -8.77 -6.17
CA ILE A 152 13.50 -7.86 -6.32
C ILE A 152 13.97 -6.50 -6.83
N ASN A 153 15.03 -5.96 -6.24
CA ASN A 153 15.60 -4.66 -6.64
C ASN A 153 16.06 -4.69 -8.10
N GLN A 154 16.76 -5.75 -8.50
CA GLN A 154 17.20 -5.93 -9.88
C GLN A 154 16.02 -6.07 -10.85
N LEU A 155 14.97 -6.80 -10.46
CA LEU A 155 13.77 -6.94 -11.28
C LEU A 155 13.06 -5.59 -11.51
N LEU A 156 13.00 -4.72 -10.49
CA LEU A 156 12.46 -3.36 -10.65
C LEU A 156 13.28 -2.56 -11.67
N VAL A 157 14.61 -2.62 -11.57
CA VAL A 157 15.54 -1.97 -12.50
C VAL A 157 15.34 -2.47 -13.94
N ASP A 158 15.32 -3.79 -14.12
CA ASP A 158 15.22 -4.43 -15.43
C ASP A 158 13.89 -4.10 -16.12
N LEU A 159 12.78 -4.14 -15.40
CA LEU A 159 11.46 -3.81 -15.95
C LEU A 159 11.35 -2.33 -16.30
N ALA A 160 11.89 -1.43 -15.49
CA ALA A 160 11.90 -0.01 -15.79
C ALA A 160 12.81 0.33 -17.00
N LYS A 161 13.97 -0.33 -17.13
CA LYS A 161 14.85 -0.21 -18.30
C LYS A 161 14.20 -0.70 -19.60
N GLN A 162 13.18 -1.57 -19.52
CA GLN A 162 12.35 -1.97 -20.67
C GLN A 162 11.31 -0.91 -21.06
N GLY A 163 11.22 0.22 -20.35
CA GLY A 163 10.21 1.25 -20.64
C GLY A 163 8.83 0.94 -20.07
N LYS A 164 8.73 0.10 -19.02
CA LYS A 164 7.48 -0.21 -18.33
C LYS A 164 7.23 0.75 -17.17
N ARG A 165 5.96 1.07 -16.90
CA ARG A 165 5.51 1.61 -15.61
C ARG A 165 5.37 0.48 -14.60
N VAL A 166 6.30 0.41 -13.66
CA VAL A 166 6.43 -0.69 -12.70
C VAL A 166 5.83 -0.27 -11.37
N LEU A 167 4.75 -0.93 -10.94
CA LEU A 167 4.18 -0.73 -9.61
C LEU A 167 4.76 -1.75 -8.63
N ARG A 168 5.53 -1.29 -7.64
CA ARG A 168 5.86 -2.07 -6.45
C ARG A 168 4.82 -1.81 -5.37
N LEU A 169 3.84 -2.70 -5.25
CA LEU A 169 2.75 -2.62 -4.29
C LEU A 169 3.12 -3.34 -2.99
N LYS A 170 3.08 -2.63 -1.87
CA LYS A 170 3.57 -3.11 -0.56
C LYS A 170 2.49 -3.01 0.48
N GLY A 171 2.33 -4.03 1.32
CA GLY A 171 1.40 -3.97 2.46
C GLY A 171 1.78 -2.86 3.45
N GLY A 172 0.78 -2.13 3.94
CA GLY A 172 0.96 -0.98 4.83
C GLY A 172 1.57 0.23 4.12
N ASP A 173 2.67 0.72 4.65
CA ASP A 173 3.42 1.87 4.15
C ASP A 173 4.81 1.42 3.62
N PRO A 174 5.30 1.97 2.49
CA PRO A 174 6.58 1.54 1.92
C PRO A 174 7.81 1.73 2.83
N PHE A 175 7.79 2.74 3.70
CA PHE A 175 8.93 3.15 4.51
C PHE A 175 8.84 2.73 5.99
N ILE A 176 7.70 2.22 6.44
CA ILE A 176 7.55 1.67 7.79
C ILE A 176 7.75 0.15 7.75
N PHE A 177 8.97 -0.30 8.08
CA PHE A 177 9.40 -1.71 8.06
C PHE A 177 9.17 -2.44 6.73
N GLY A 178 8.95 -1.70 5.64
CA GLY A 178 8.68 -2.24 4.31
C GLY A 178 9.93 -2.47 3.46
N ARG A 179 11.12 -2.04 3.90
CA ARG A 179 12.37 -2.05 3.11
C ARG A 179 12.31 -1.20 1.83
N GLY A 180 11.38 -0.24 1.74
CA GLY A 180 11.26 0.63 0.57
C GLY A 180 12.52 1.45 0.30
N GLY A 181 13.27 1.83 1.35
CA GLY A 181 14.55 2.55 1.21
C GLY A 181 15.62 1.76 0.43
N GLU A 182 15.70 0.44 0.64
CA GLU A 182 16.64 -0.42 -0.08
C GLU A 182 16.24 -0.55 -1.57
N GLU A 183 14.94 -0.67 -1.84
CA GLU A 183 14.40 -0.79 -3.20
C GLU A 183 14.65 0.50 -4.02
N ILE A 184 14.45 1.69 -3.44
CA ILE A 184 14.69 2.96 -4.15
C ILE A 184 16.17 3.30 -4.33
N SER A 185 17.06 2.84 -3.43
CA SER A 185 18.49 3.10 -3.57
C SER A 185 19.01 2.51 -4.88
N GLY A 186 18.66 1.25 -5.18
CA GLY A 186 19.06 0.60 -6.43
C GLY A 186 18.49 1.29 -7.67
N LEU A 187 17.31 1.91 -7.58
CA LEU A 187 16.74 2.69 -8.67
C LEU A 187 17.45 4.02 -8.88
N ALA A 188 17.81 4.69 -7.78
CA ALA A 188 18.53 5.95 -7.80
C ALA A 188 19.94 5.78 -8.39
N ASP A 189 20.66 4.72 -8.00
CA ASP A 189 22.00 4.39 -8.50
C ASP A 189 22.01 4.15 -10.02
N GLU A 190 20.90 3.63 -10.56
CA GLU A 190 20.69 3.37 -11.98
C GLU A 190 20.03 4.54 -12.75
N GLY A 191 19.76 5.66 -12.09
CA GLY A 191 19.13 6.84 -12.69
C GLY A 191 17.71 6.60 -13.20
N ILE A 192 16.98 5.68 -12.58
CA ILE A 192 15.59 5.34 -12.93
C ILE A 192 14.63 6.26 -12.19
N PRO A 193 13.69 6.95 -12.88
CA PRO A 193 12.65 7.74 -12.22
C PRO A 193 11.78 6.88 -11.30
N PHE A 194 11.52 7.36 -10.09
CA PHE A 194 10.61 6.70 -9.17
C PHE A 194 9.74 7.68 -8.40
N GLN A 195 8.59 7.19 -7.95
CA GLN A 195 7.65 7.93 -7.09
C GLN A 195 7.30 7.06 -5.89
N VAL A 196 7.20 7.67 -4.72
CA VAL A 196 6.76 6.97 -3.50
C VAL A 196 5.40 7.52 -3.07
N VAL A 197 4.44 6.62 -2.89
CA VAL A 197 3.11 6.96 -2.38
C VAL A 197 2.93 6.30 -1.03
N PRO A 198 2.77 7.09 0.04
CA PRO A 198 2.58 6.55 1.38
C PRO A 198 1.25 5.80 1.48
N GLY A 199 1.20 4.86 2.40
CA GLY A 199 0.01 4.08 2.71
C GLY A 199 -0.37 4.20 4.19
N VAL A 200 -1.60 3.80 4.52
CA VAL A 200 -1.98 3.64 5.92
C VAL A 200 -1.16 2.49 6.51
N THR A 201 -0.25 2.79 7.44
CA THR A 201 0.55 1.73 8.07
C THR A 201 -0.30 0.83 8.97
N ALA A 202 0.15 -0.41 9.19
CA ALA A 202 -0.56 -1.37 10.04
C ALA A 202 -0.85 -0.81 11.45
N ALA A 203 0.07 -0.05 12.04
CA ALA A 203 -0.16 0.60 13.33
C ALA A 203 -1.40 1.49 13.33
N ALA A 204 -1.52 2.41 12.35
CA ALA A 204 -2.64 3.34 12.28
C ALA A 204 -3.96 2.62 11.96
N GLY A 205 -3.94 1.67 11.02
CA GLY A 205 -5.11 0.89 10.64
C GLY A 205 -5.63 -0.01 11.76
N CYS A 206 -4.77 -0.88 12.30
CA CYS A 206 -5.12 -1.78 13.39
C CYS A 206 -5.59 -1.01 14.62
N ALA A 207 -4.91 0.06 15.02
CA ALA A 207 -5.31 0.89 16.15
C ALA A 207 -6.72 1.46 15.97
N SER A 208 -6.99 2.06 14.80
CA SER A 208 -8.28 2.69 14.52
C SER A 208 -9.42 1.68 14.46
N TYR A 209 -9.23 0.54 13.80
CA TYR A 209 -10.25 -0.50 13.65
C TYR A 209 -10.37 -1.41 14.87
N ALA A 210 -9.37 -1.46 15.75
CA ALA A 210 -9.50 -2.10 17.06
C ALA A 210 -10.06 -1.14 18.12
N GLY A 211 -10.22 0.16 17.85
CA GLY A 211 -10.62 1.10 18.90
C GLY A 211 -9.54 1.27 19.99
N ILE A 212 -8.27 1.15 19.63
CA ILE A 212 -7.12 1.34 20.53
C ILE A 212 -6.33 2.54 20.00
N PRO A 213 -6.64 3.77 20.44
CA PRO A 213 -5.92 4.94 19.96
C PRO A 213 -4.46 4.87 20.40
N LEU A 214 -3.51 5.10 19.49
CA LEU A 214 -2.08 5.01 19.81
C LEU A 214 -1.60 6.10 20.78
N THR A 215 -2.36 7.18 20.91
CA THR A 215 -2.12 8.23 21.90
C THR A 215 -3.42 8.60 22.59
N HIS A 216 -3.31 8.99 23.84
CA HIS A 216 -4.40 9.56 24.61
C HIS A 216 -3.78 10.39 25.72
N ARG A 217 -4.32 11.59 25.98
CA ARG A 217 -3.72 12.59 26.87
C ARG A 217 -3.33 12.02 28.24
N ASP A 218 -4.18 11.16 28.78
CA ASP A 218 -4.02 10.58 30.11
C ASP A 218 -3.08 9.36 30.12
N TYR A 219 -2.92 8.67 28.99
CA TYR A 219 -2.26 7.35 28.92
C TYR A 219 -0.90 7.37 28.22
N ALA A 220 -0.80 8.02 27.05
CA ALA A 220 0.42 7.97 26.24
C ALA A 220 0.68 9.30 25.54
N GLN A 221 1.89 9.83 25.75
CA GLN A 221 2.39 11.05 25.11
C GLN A 221 3.35 10.75 23.95
N SER A 222 3.78 9.49 23.83
CA SER A 222 4.66 9.01 22.77
C SER A 222 4.17 7.66 22.24
N VAL A 223 4.55 7.38 20.99
CA VAL A 223 4.33 6.10 20.33
C VAL A 223 5.67 5.62 19.78
N MET A 224 6.01 4.37 20.04
CA MET A 224 7.22 3.75 19.51
C MET A 224 6.86 2.59 18.60
N PHE A 225 7.37 2.63 17.37
CA PHE A 225 7.24 1.55 16.41
C PHE A 225 8.52 0.73 16.41
N VAL A 226 8.40 -0.58 16.65
CA VAL A 226 9.54 -1.51 16.65
C VAL A 226 9.22 -2.78 15.88
N THR A 227 10.28 -3.51 15.50
CA THR A 227 10.16 -4.83 14.88
C THR A 227 10.55 -5.91 15.89
N GLY A 228 9.65 -6.86 16.13
CA GLY A 228 9.89 -8.05 16.94
C GLY A 228 10.45 -9.22 16.13
N GLN A 229 11.04 -8.95 14.97
CA GLN A 229 11.63 -9.99 14.12
C GLN A 229 12.76 -10.70 14.89
N LEU A 230 12.66 -12.03 14.98
CA LEU A 230 13.68 -12.85 15.63
C LEU A 230 14.99 -12.81 14.84
N LYS A 231 16.09 -12.59 15.54
CA LYS A 231 17.47 -12.77 15.09
C LYS A 231 18.11 -13.83 15.99
N ASP A 232 18.53 -14.94 15.39
CA ASP A 232 19.16 -16.07 16.11
C ASP A 232 18.32 -16.61 17.29
N GLY A 233 17.00 -16.64 17.13
CA GLY A 233 16.06 -17.11 18.16
C GLY A 233 15.78 -16.11 19.30
N THR A 234 16.34 -14.91 19.23
CA THR A 234 16.13 -13.84 20.22
C THR A 234 15.53 -12.59 19.58
N VAL A 235 14.97 -11.71 20.41
CA VAL A 235 14.56 -10.36 20.00
C VAL A 235 15.60 -9.40 20.57
N ASP A 236 16.28 -8.65 19.70
CA ASP A 236 17.28 -7.65 20.10
C ASP A 236 16.68 -6.25 19.97
N LEU A 237 16.11 -5.76 21.07
CA LEU A 237 15.46 -4.46 21.16
C LEU A 237 16.06 -3.64 22.29
N GLN A 238 15.94 -2.31 22.20
CA GLN A 238 16.33 -1.40 23.27
C GLN A 238 15.31 -1.43 24.41
N TRP A 239 15.34 -2.49 25.22
CA TRP A 239 14.33 -2.77 26.25
C TRP A 239 14.11 -1.61 27.23
N GLN A 240 15.18 -0.92 27.63
CA GLN A 240 15.09 0.25 28.51
C GLN A 240 14.27 1.41 27.91
N ALA A 241 14.30 1.57 26.59
CA ALA A 241 13.50 2.57 25.89
C ALA A 241 12.03 2.11 25.80
N LEU A 242 11.79 0.82 25.58
CA LEU A 242 10.45 0.22 25.52
C LEU A 242 9.76 0.12 26.89
N ALA A 243 10.51 0.22 27.98
CA ALA A 243 9.98 0.20 29.34
C ALA A 243 9.64 1.58 29.92
N GLN A 244 9.88 2.68 29.17
CA GLN A 244 9.51 4.03 29.61
C GLN A 244 8.00 4.13 29.91
N PRO A 245 7.60 4.86 30.96
CA PRO A 245 6.19 5.07 31.27
C PRO A 245 5.52 6.00 30.26
N ARG A 246 4.18 6.00 30.24
CA ARG A 246 3.35 6.91 29.42
C ARG A 246 3.66 6.87 27.92
N GLN A 247 3.95 5.68 27.40
CA GLN A 247 4.14 5.43 25.98
C GLN A 247 3.26 4.28 25.49
N THR A 248 3.00 4.27 24.19
CA THR A 248 2.44 3.10 23.50
C THR A 248 3.51 2.45 22.65
N VAL A 249 3.80 1.18 22.90
CA VAL A 249 4.74 0.40 22.09
C VAL A 249 3.96 -0.42 21.08
N VAL A 250 4.26 -0.26 19.80
CA VAL A 250 3.67 -1.04 18.71
C VAL A 250 4.74 -1.91 18.07
N VAL A 251 4.57 -3.22 18.18
CA VAL A 251 5.53 -4.23 17.71
C VAL A 251 5.01 -4.90 16.44
N TYR A 252 5.70 -4.63 15.34
CA TYR A 252 5.52 -5.31 14.06
C TYR A 252 6.21 -6.66 14.09
N MET A 253 5.68 -7.66 13.40
CA MET A 253 6.29 -9.00 13.28
C MET A 253 6.57 -9.68 14.63
N GLY A 254 5.88 -9.28 15.71
CA GLY A 254 6.16 -9.74 17.07
C GLY A 254 5.55 -11.09 17.47
N LEU A 255 4.70 -11.71 16.64
CA LEU A 255 3.97 -12.94 17.04
C LEU A 255 4.88 -14.09 17.46
N ALA A 256 5.95 -14.35 16.69
CA ALA A 256 6.87 -15.44 16.99
C ALA A 256 7.71 -15.19 18.27
N GLY A 257 7.94 -13.93 18.62
CA GLY A 257 8.69 -13.51 19.80
C GLY A 257 7.81 -13.00 20.94
N LEU A 258 6.49 -13.22 20.90
CA LEU A 258 5.51 -12.58 21.80
C LEU A 258 5.86 -12.83 23.28
N GLU A 259 6.09 -14.09 23.65
CA GLU A 259 6.46 -14.48 25.01
C GLU A 259 7.76 -13.80 25.47
N ILE A 260 8.78 -13.77 24.60
CA ILE A 260 10.07 -13.13 24.88
C ILE A 260 9.89 -11.63 25.10
N ILE A 261 9.11 -10.96 24.25
CA ILE A 261 8.84 -9.51 24.35
C ILE A 261 8.14 -9.19 25.67
N CYS A 262 7.10 -9.95 26.02
CA CYS A 262 6.38 -9.78 27.29
C CYS A 262 7.29 -9.95 28.50
N ASN A 263 8.06 -11.05 28.55
CA ASN A 263 8.97 -11.33 29.65
C ASN A 263 10.07 -10.27 29.77
N LYS A 264 10.68 -9.85 28.65
CA LYS A 264 11.73 -8.83 28.65
C LYS A 264 11.22 -7.48 29.13
N LEU A 265 10.01 -7.06 28.77
CA LEU A 265 9.44 -5.82 29.28
C LEU A 265 9.21 -5.87 30.80
N ILE A 266 8.71 -7.00 31.31
CA ILE A 266 8.54 -7.23 32.76
C ILE A 266 9.90 -7.18 33.48
N GLU A 267 10.91 -7.87 32.96
CA GLU A 267 12.28 -7.84 33.49
C GLU A 267 12.86 -6.41 33.56
N HIS A 268 12.46 -5.53 32.65
CA HIS A 268 12.91 -4.13 32.60
C HIS A 268 11.97 -3.16 33.33
N GLY A 269 11.07 -3.68 34.19
CA GLY A 269 10.29 -2.88 35.14
C GLY A 269 8.90 -2.46 34.65
N VAL A 270 8.42 -2.97 33.51
CA VAL A 270 7.01 -2.79 33.12
C VAL A 270 6.13 -3.71 33.97
N SER A 271 5.01 -3.18 34.46
CA SER A 271 4.07 -3.98 35.26
C SER A 271 3.59 -5.22 34.48
N PRO A 272 3.55 -6.43 35.09
CA PRO A 272 2.95 -7.61 34.48
C PRO A 272 1.47 -7.42 34.10
N ASP A 273 0.77 -6.50 34.79
CA ASP A 273 -0.63 -6.14 34.55
C ASP A 273 -0.80 -5.08 33.43
N MET A 274 0.30 -4.61 32.85
CA MET A 274 0.26 -3.66 31.74
C MET A 274 -0.56 -4.24 30.58
N GLN A 275 -1.53 -3.47 30.10
CA GLN A 275 -2.45 -3.90 29.07
C GLN A 275 -1.74 -4.05 27.73
N ALA A 276 -2.10 -5.11 27.01
CA ALA A 276 -1.56 -5.43 25.70
C ALA A 276 -2.65 -6.04 24.81
N ALA A 277 -2.57 -5.74 23.52
CA ALA A 277 -3.48 -6.25 22.51
C ALA A 277 -2.72 -6.81 21.31
N LEU A 278 -3.14 -7.96 20.83
CA LEU A 278 -2.71 -8.51 19.55
C LEU A 278 -3.85 -8.37 18.54
N VAL A 279 -3.63 -7.56 17.51
CA VAL A 279 -4.59 -7.37 16.41
C VAL A 279 -4.13 -8.22 15.24
N GLN A 280 -4.93 -9.22 14.86
CA GLN A 280 -4.70 -10.06 13.70
C GLN A 280 -5.52 -9.55 12.51
N GLN A 281 -4.90 -9.54 11.32
CA GLN A 281 -5.57 -9.15 10.06
C GLN A 281 -6.37 -7.84 10.22
N GLY A 282 -5.73 -6.83 10.79
CA GLY A 282 -6.38 -5.54 11.06
C GLY A 282 -7.03 -4.95 9.81
N THR A 283 -8.16 -4.29 10.03
CA THR A 283 -9.05 -3.67 9.03
C THR A 283 -9.75 -4.62 8.07
N THR A 284 -9.45 -5.91 8.05
CA THR A 284 -10.12 -6.85 7.15
C THR A 284 -11.41 -7.40 7.78
N VAL A 285 -12.22 -8.08 6.97
CA VAL A 285 -13.38 -8.86 7.45
C VAL A 285 -12.98 -10.06 8.33
N SER A 286 -11.69 -10.39 8.40
CA SER A 286 -11.16 -11.46 9.25
C SER A 286 -10.38 -10.91 10.45
N GLN A 287 -10.57 -9.63 10.79
CA GLN A 287 -9.92 -9.02 11.94
C GLN A 287 -10.31 -9.75 13.23
N ARG A 288 -9.31 -10.11 14.04
CA ARG A 288 -9.50 -10.60 15.41
C ARG A 288 -8.64 -9.78 16.37
N VAL A 289 -9.20 -9.38 17.50
CA VAL A 289 -8.51 -8.62 18.54
C VAL A 289 -8.43 -9.47 19.80
N PHE A 290 -7.23 -9.66 20.31
CA PHE A 290 -6.99 -10.38 21.57
C PHE A 290 -6.41 -9.39 22.58
N THR A 291 -7.13 -9.11 23.65
CA THR A 291 -6.69 -8.21 24.72
C THR A 291 -6.35 -9.00 25.98
N GLY A 292 -5.30 -8.56 26.66
CA GLY A 292 -4.85 -9.13 27.92
C GLY A 292 -3.82 -8.24 28.59
N THR A 293 -3.01 -8.84 29.44
CA THR A 293 -1.86 -8.21 30.10
C THR A 293 -0.57 -8.79 29.56
N LEU A 294 0.57 -8.17 29.87
CA LEU A 294 1.87 -8.76 29.56
C LEU A 294 2.04 -10.16 30.14
N SER A 295 1.45 -10.45 31.31
CA SER A 295 1.55 -11.76 31.95
C SER A 295 0.77 -12.89 31.28
N ASN A 296 -0.33 -12.59 30.57
CA ASN A 296 -1.25 -13.63 30.07
C ASN A 296 -1.49 -13.62 28.56
N LEU A 297 -1.07 -12.57 27.84
CA LEU A 297 -1.38 -12.43 26.41
C LEU A 297 -0.77 -13.57 25.57
N SER A 298 0.44 -14.02 25.90
CA SER A 298 1.09 -15.13 25.19
C SER A 298 0.30 -16.44 25.27
N GLN A 299 -0.25 -16.74 26.45
CA GLN A 299 -1.11 -17.89 26.68
C GLN A 299 -2.43 -17.74 25.93
N LEU A 300 -3.09 -16.58 26.02
CA LEU A 300 -4.34 -16.33 25.30
C LEU A 300 -4.18 -16.56 23.79
N VAL A 301 -3.06 -16.13 23.23
CA VAL A 301 -2.76 -16.24 21.80
C VAL A 301 -2.45 -17.69 21.38
N SER A 302 -1.82 -18.49 22.24
CA SER A 302 -1.52 -19.90 21.94
C SER A 302 -2.78 -20.78 21.93
N GLU A 303 -3.78 -20.43 22.74
CA GLU A 303 -5.07 -21.13 22.81
C GLU A 303 -5.97 -20.89 21.56
N HIS A 304 -5.72 -19.84 20.77
CA HIS A 304 -6.63 -19.38 19.69
C HIS A 304 -6.05 -19.51 18.26
N GLU A 305 -5.01 -20.34 18.07
CA GLU A 305 -4.31 -20.57 16.79
C GLU A 305 -4.06 -19.28 15.98
N VAL A 306 -3.52 -18.25 16.61
CA VAL A 306 -3.29 -16.97 15.92
C VAL A 306 -2.21 -17.09 14.84
N ARG A 307 -2.46 -16.48 13.68
CA ARG A 307 -1.57 -16.52 12.50
C ARG A 307 -1.25 -15.13 12.00
N ALA A 308 -0.02 -14.92 11.56
CA ALA A 308 0.39 -13.67 10.91
C ALA A 308 -0.42 -13.39 9.63
N PRO A 309 -0.68 -12.11 9.28
CA PRO A 309 -0.14 -10.89 9.89
C PRO A 309 -0.85 -10.48 11.19
N THR A 310 -0.06 -10.03 12.16
CA THR A 310 -0.52 -9.50 13.45
C THR A 310 0.28 -8.25 13.82
N LEU A 311 -0.30 -7.43 14.68
CA LEU A 311 0.33 -6.27 15.29
C LEU A 311 0.11 -6.33 16.80
N LEU A 312 1.18 -6.22 17.58
CA LEU A 312 1.11 -6.14 19.04
C LEU A 312 1.13 -4.66 19.46
N ILE A 313 0.20 -4.27 20.31
CA ILE A 313 0.11 -2.93 20.90
C ILE A 313 0.18 -3.10 22.42
N ILE A 314 1.13 -2.44 23.07
CA ILE A 314 1.34 -2.50 24.53
C ILE A 314 1.23 -1.08 25.08
N GLY A 315 0.42 -0.90 26.12
CA GLY A 315 0.25 0.36 26.81
C GLY A 315 -1.16 0.51 27.37
N GLU A 316 -1.31 1.46 28.30
CA GLU A 316 -2.58 1.72 28.99
C GLU A 316 -3.73 2.07 28.04
N VAL A 317 -3.43 2.59 26.83
CA VAL A 317 -4.44 2.87 25.79
C VAL A 317 -5.27 1.65 25.38
N VAL A 318 -4.75 0.43 25.59
CA VAL A 318 -5.46 -0.81 25.24
C VAL A 318 -6.76 -0.98 26.03
N GLN A 319 -6.84 -0.48 27.26
CA GLN A 319 -8.08 -0.55 28.05
C GLN A 319 -9.26 0.22 27.43
N LEU A 320 -8.98 1.11 26.47
CA LEU A 320 -10.03 1.83 25.74
C LEU A 320 -10.75 0.95 24.71
N HIS A 321 -10.19 -0.20 24.35
CA HIS A 321 -10.77 -1.15 23.40
C HIS A 321 -12.23 -1.49 23.73
N GLU A 322 -12.52 -1.81 25.01
CA GLU A 322 -13.87 -2.20 25.45
C GLU A 322 -14.93 -1.13 25.16
N ARG A 323 -14.53 0.15 25.14
CA ARG A 323 -15.43 1.29 24.93
C ARG A 323 -15.44 1.78 23.49
N PHE A 324 -14.31 1.66 22.78
CA PHE A 324 -14.10 2.27 21.46
C PHE A 324 -14.08 1.25 20.31
N GLY A 325 -14.13 -0.05 20.59
CA GLY A 325 -14.12 -1.13 19.61
C GLY A 325 -15.36 -1.14 18.72
N TRP A 326 -15.42 -0.21 17.76
CA TRP A 326 -16.57 0.03 16.88
C TRP A 326 -16.67 -0.98 15.73
N TYR A 327 -15.54 -1.56 15.31
CA TYR A 327 -15.48 -2.49 14.19
C TYR A 327 -15.40 -3.93 14.70
N GLN A 328 -16.50 -4.65 14.55
CA GLN A 328 -16.59 -6.09 14.81
C GLN A 328 -16.99 -6.75 13.50
N PRO A 329 -16.05 -7.33 12.74
CA PRO A 329 -16.43 -8.02 11.53
C PRO A 329 -17.32 -9.19 11.90
N THR A 330 -18.49 -9.27 11.26
CA THR A 330 -19.35 -10.43 11.37
C THR A 330 -18.59 -11.62 10.79
N ALA A 331 -18.35 -12.65 11.59
CA ALA A 331 -17.94 -13.94 11.06
C ALA A 331 -19.00 -14.35 10.05
N ASP A 332 -18.62 -14.53 8.79
CA ASP A 332 -19.51 -15.13 7.79
C ASP A 332 -20.00 -16.46 8.36
N SER A 333 -21.30 -16.51 8.65
CA SER A 333 -22.04 -17.71 9.03
C SER A 333 -22.25 -18.65 7.85
#